data_AF-A0A4Y2GQH0-F1
#
_entry.id   AF-A0A4Y2GQH0-F1
#
_cell.length_a   1.000
_cell.length_b   1.000
_cell.length_c   1.000
_cell.angle_alpha   90.00
_cell.angle_beta   90.00
_cell.angle_gamma   90.00
#
_symmetry.space_group_name_H-M   'P 1'
#
loop_
_entity.id
_entity.type
_entity.pdbx_description
1 polymer ?
#
loop_
_entity_poly.entity_id
_entity_poly.type
_entity_poly.pdbx_seq_one_letter_code
_entity_poly.pdbx_strand_id
1 'polypeptide(L)'
;MATDIKSVFTMAKDQLSKHEHYEFGLKTIINFLKHAGKQKRFNPKMTDLEVIVISLRNTIVPKLESSDVHIFESLLETVLGTVKGISEDTSKFTEDIKRVLQKRSLQPESSTVKKVNEVHEIKEYYHGFLLVGESGSGKSTSWQTLKETYFYLHETNDAEYPSVNVYTFNPKAYTLSELYGYFSEDGVWVDGLFSSVLKEANEDIRASERWIILNGSADATWIESISSLLDNNKVLTTANGERIMLSSEVC
;
A
#
# COMPACT_ATOMS: atom_id res chain seq x y z
N MET A 1 -4.16 -24.85 -12.59
CA MET A 1 -4.13 -23.68 -11.69
C MET A 1 -2.70 -23.19 -11.38
N ALA A 2 -1.83 -23.94 -10.70
CA ALA A 2 -0.48 -23.47 -10.39
C ALA A 2 0.37 -23.19 -11.65
N THR A 3 0.26 -24.07 -12.67
CA THR A 3 0.91 -23.88 -13.97
C THR A 3 0.39 -22.63 -14.67
N ASP A 4 -0.91 -22.39 -14.64
CA ASP A 4 -1.56 -21.25 -15.31
C ASP A 4 -1.15 -19.93 -14.66
N ILE A 5 -1.10 -19.87 -13.32
CA ILE A 5 -0.58 -18.71 -12.58
C ILE A 5 0.88 -18.44 -12.98
N LYS A 6 1.73 -19.48 -13.01
CA LYS A 6 3.13 -19.33 -13.45
C LYS A 6 3.21 -18.81 -14.88
N SER A 7 2.36 -19.28 -15.78
CA SER A 7 2.26 -18.79 -17.15
C SER A 7 1.84 -17.32 -17.19
N VAL A 8 0.85 -16.90 -16.39
CA VAL A 8 0.44 -15.49 -16.28
C VAL A 8 1.63 -14.60 -15.91
N PHE A 9 2.36 -14.94 -14.84
CA PHE A 9 3.52 -14.14 -14.40
C PHE A 9 4.67 -14.14 -15.42
N THR A 10 4.90 -15.26 -16.10
CA THR A 10 5.94 -15.36 -17.13
C THR A 10 5.58 -14.52 -18.35
N MET A 11 4.36 -14.65 -18.86
CA MET A 11 3.86 -13.87 -19.99
C MET A 11 3.77 -12.38 -19.66
N ALA A 12 3.38 -12.01 -18.44
CA ALA A 12 3.32 -10.63 -17.99
C ALA A 12 4.72 -10.00 -18.00
N LYS A 13 5.74 -10.73 -17.53
CA LYS A 13 7.13 -10.27 -17.57
C LYS A 13 7.65 -10.05 -18.99
N ASP A 14 7.19 -10.85 -19.96
CA ASP A 14 7.67 -10.79 -21.35
C ASP A 14 6.90 -9.78 -22.21
N GLN A 15 5.61 -9.59 -21.95
CA GLN A 15 4.70 -8.79 -22.79
C GLN A 15 4.46 -7.37 -22.28
N LEU A 16 4.58 -7.12 -20.97
CA LEU A 16 4.38 -5.79 -20.40
C LEU A 16 5.63 -4.91 -20.60
N SER A 17 5.43 -3.59 -20.50
CA SER A 17 6.53 -2.64 -20.64
C SER A 17 7.57 -2.84 -19.52
N LYS A 18 8.84 -2.60 -19.85
CA LYS A 18 9.97 -2.84 -18.93
C LYS A 18 10.16 -1.64 -17.99
N HIS A 19 9.37 -1.57 -16.93
CA HIS A 19 9.56 -0.60 -15.86
C HIS A 19 10.27 -1.21 -14.63
N GLU A 20 11.14 -0.43 -13.98
CA GLU A 20 11.91 -0.91 -12.81
C GLU A 20 11.01 -1.29 -11.62
N HIS A 21 9.84 -0.66 -11.50
CA HIS A 21 8.88 -0.91 -10.41
C HIS A 21 7.97 -2.13 -10.67
N TYR A 22 8.07 -2.77 -11.84
CA TYR A 22 7.30 -3.98 -12.13
C TYR A 22 7.95 -5.20 -11.48
N GLU A 23 7.30 -5.73 -10.45
CA GLU A 23 7.79 -6.91 -9.72
C GLU A 23 6.87 -8.12 -9.90
N PHE A 24 7.35 -9.12 -10.65
CA PHE A 24 6.69 -10.41 -10.90
C PHE A 24 7.39 -11.59 -10.21
N GLY A 25 8.18 -11.30 -9.17
CA GLY A 25 8.97 -12.29 -8.43
C GLY A 25 8.20 -13.08 -7.38
N LEU A 26 8.92 -13.92 -6.63
CA LEU A 26 8.34 -14.77 -5.57
C LEU A 26 7.61 -13.98 -4.48
N LYS A 27 8.08 -12.76 -4.14
CA LYS A 27 7.42 -11.89 -3.17
C LYS A 27 6.01 -11.51 -3.62
N THR A 28 5.84 -11.12 -4.88
CA THR A 28 4.54 -10.82 -5.46
C THR A 28 3.62 -12.05 -5.46
N ILE A 29 4.15 -13.22 -5.81
CA ILE A 29 3.38 -14.48 -5.78
C ILE A 29 2.89 -14.80 -4.36
N ILE A 30 3.76 -14.66 -3.34
CA ILE A 30 3.40 -14.89 -1.94
C ILE A 30 2.29 -13.92 -1.49
N ASN A 31 2.40 -12.64 -1.85
CA ASN A 31 1.41 -11.63 -1.49
C ASN A 31 0.06 -11.90 -2.18
N PHE A 32 0.09 -12.20 -3.48
CA PHE A 32 -1.09 -12.67 -4.22
C PHE A 32 -1.77 -13.87 -3.54
N LEU A 33 -1.02 -14.89 -3.11
CA LEU A 33 -1.59 -16.06 -2.44
C LEU A 33 -2.20 -15.70 -1.07
N LYS A 34 -1.60 -14.77 -0.32
CA LYS A 34 -2.19 -14.24 0.91
C LYS A 34 -3.51 -13.52 0.63
N HIS A 35 -3.58 -12.72 -0.44
CA HIS A 35 -4.80 -12.02 -0.86
C HIS A 35 -5.89 -13.02 -1.23
N ALA A 36 -5.58 -13.99 -2.09
CA ALA A 36 -6.50 -15.05 -2.49
C ALA A 36 -7.04 -15.83 -1.29
N GLY A 37 -6.18 -16.12 -0.30
CA GLY A 37 -6.59 -16.74 0.95
C GLY A 37 -7.58 -15.88 1.77
N LYS A 38 -7.35 -14.57 1.89
CA LYS A 38 -8.26 -13.64 2.59
C LYS A 38 -9.60 -13.54 1.85
N GLN A 39 -9.55 -13.35 0.53
CA GLN A 39 -10.72 -13.25 -0.33
C GLN A 39 -11.61 -14.50 -0.28
N LYS A 40 -11.02 -15.71 -0.34
CA LYS A 40 -11.79 -16.95 -0.22
C LYS A 40 -12.48 -17.10 1.14
N ARG A 41 -11.86 -16.63 2.23
CA ARG A 41 -12.45 -16.64 3.57
C ARG A 41 -13.60 -15.64 3.71
N PHE A 42 -13.46 -14.46 3.10
CA PHE A 42 -14.49 -13.42 3.12
C PHE A 42 -15.70 -13.80 2.24
N ASN A 43 -15.44 -14.40 1.08
CA ASN A 43 -16.45 -14.82 0.12
C ASN A 43 -16.39 -16.34 -0.18
N PRO A 44 -16.83 -17.23 0.73
CA PRO A 44 -16.73 -18.69 0.55
C PRO A 44 -17.49 -19.24 -0.66
N LYS A 45 -18.49 -18.50 -1.15
CA LYS A 45 -19.34 -18.89 -2.29
C LYS A 45 -18.67 -18.68 -3.65
N MET A 46 -17.61 -17.87 -3.71
CA MET A 46 -16.86 -17.64 -4.95
C MET A 46 -16.09 -18.88 -5.36
N THR A 47 -16.01 -19.13 -6.67
CA THR A 47 -15.18 -20.19 -7.22
C THR A 47 -13.69 -19.86 -7.04
N ASP A 48 -12.85 -20.89 -7.03
CA ASP A 48 -11.40 -20.69 -6.84
C ASP A 48 -10.79 -19.87 -8.00
N LEU A 49 -11.32 -20.03 -9.21
CA LEU A 49 -10.90 -19.26 -10.39
C LEU A 49 -11.23 -17.77 -10.23
N GLU A 50 -12.43 -17.45 -9.77
CA GLU A 50 -12.85 -16.07 -9.51
C GLU A 50 -11.98 -15.39 -8.45
N VAL A 51 -11.71 -16.09 -7.34
CA VAL A 51 -10.83 -15.60 -6.28
C VAL A 51 -9.42 -15.32 -6.82
N ILE A 52 -8.88 -16.22 -7.65
CA ILE A 52 -7.55 -16.08 -8.26
C ILE A 52 -7.52 -14.85 -9.19
N VAL A 53 -8.50 -14.70 -10.08
CA VAL A 53 -8.52 -13.57 -11.04
C VAL A 53 -8.63 -12.23 -10.32
N ILE A 54 -9.53 -12.09 -9.34
CA ILE A 54 -9.66 -10.85 -8.56
C ILE A 54 -8.37 -10.56 -7.79
N SER A 55 -7.81 -11.58 -7.14
CA SER A 55 -6.58 -11.40 -6.37
C SER A 55 -5.39 -11.02 -7.26
N LEU A 56 -5.29 -11.55 -8.48
CA LEU A 56 -4.28 -11.14 -9.46
C LEU A 56 -4.47 -9.69 -9.87
N ARG A 57 -5.71 -9.28 -10.18
CA ARG A 57 -6.04 -7.89 -10.53
C ARG A 57 -5.63 -6.93 -9.41
N ASN A 58 -6.09 -7.15 -8.19
CA ASN A 58 -5.82 -6.24 -7.07
C ASN A 58 -4.33 -6.20 -6.67
N THR A 59 -3.56 -7.26 -6.97
CA THR A 59 -2.12 -7.30 -6.68
C THR A 59 -1.26 -6.63 -7.76
N ILE A 60 -1.65 -6.76 -9.03
CA ILE A 60 -0.82 -6.38 -10.17
C ILE A 60 -1.27 -5.05 -10.77
N VAL A 61 -2.57 -4.86 -11.03
CA VAL A 61 -3.11 -3.68 -11.73
C VAL A 61 -2.69 -2.35 -11.08
N PRO A 62 -2.70 -2.19 -9.75
CA PRO A 62 -2.29 -0.92 -9.13
C PRO A 62 -0.83 -0.52 -9.41
N LYS A 63 0.01 -1.47 -9.84
CA LYS A 63 1.43 -1.25 -10.17
C LYS A 63 1.65 -0.94 -11.66
N LEU A 64 0.66 -1.17 -12.52
CA LEU A 64 0.81 -1.05 -13.97
C LEU A 64 0.48 0.35 -14.47
N GLU A 65 1.15 0.74 -15.55
CA GLU A 65 0.73 1.88 -16.37
C GLU A 65 -0.58 1.59 -17.10
N SER A 66 -1.33 2.64 -17.44
CA SER A 66 -2.67 2.49 -18.03
C SER A 66 -2.66 1.72 -19.37
N SER A 67 -1.61 1.85 -20.17
CA SER A 67 -1.43 1.08 -21.41
C SER A 67 -1.25 -0.42 -21.16
N ASP A 68 -0.55 -0.77 -20.08
CA ASP A 68 -0.20 -2.14 -19.72
C ASP A 68 -1.34 -2.87 -19.00
N VAL A 69 -2.25 -2.14 -18.35
CA VAL A 69 -3.47 -2.71 -17.73
C VAL A 69 -4.27 -3.50 -18.77
N HIS A 70 -4.47 -2.95 -19.96
CA HIS A 70 -5.23 -3.64 -21.02
C HIS A 70 -4.55 -4.92 -21.49
N ILE A 71 -3.21 -4.91 -21.62
CA ILE A 71 -2.42 -6.08 -22.00
C ILE A 71 -2.55 -7.17 -20.92
N PHE A 72 -2.44 -6.78 -19.64
CA PHE A 72 -2.57 -7.71 -18.53
C PHE A 72 -3.97 -8.34 -18.45
N GLU A 73 -5.04 -7.56 -18.64
CA GLU A 73 -6.41 -8.09 -18.67
C GLU A 73 -6.62 -9.09 -19.82
N SER A 74 -6.13 -8.78 -21.04
CA SER A 74 -6.19 -9.71 -22.17
C SER A 74 -5.41 -11.01 -21.91
N LEU A 75 -4.28 -10.91 -21.20
CA LEU A 75 -3.49 -12.06 -20.81
C LEU A 75 -4.21 -12.92 -19.77
N LEU A 76 -4.86 -12.31 -18.77
CA LEU A 76 -5.69 -13.03 -17.80
C LEU A 76 -6.82 -13.78 -18.51
N GLU A 77 -7.53 -13.15 -19.44
CA GLU A 77 -8.60 -13.80 -20.21
C GLU A 77 -8.07 -14.95 -21.09
N THR A 78 -6.88 -14.80 -21.66
CA THR A 78 -6.26 -15.82 -22.52
C THR A 78 -5.84 -17.06 -21.72
N VAL A 79 -5.29 -16.87 -20.51
CA VAL A 79 -4.73 -17.97 -19.70
C VAL A 79 -5.76 -18.59 -18.76
N LEU A 80 -6.64 -17.77 -18.17
CA LEU A 80 -7.60 -18.18 -17.14
C LEU A 80 -9.05 -18.20 -17.64
N GLY A 81 -9.30 -17.75 -18.87
CA GLY A 81 -10.64 -17.65 -19.44
C GLY A 81 -11.40 -16.41 -18.97
N THR A 82 -12.57 -16.18 -19.57
CA THR A 82 -13.45 -15.07 -19.20
C THR A 82 -14.18 -15.36 -17.90
N VAL A 83 -13.72 -14.74 -16.81
CA VAL A 83 -14.48 -14.69 -15.55
C VAL A 83 -15.41 -13.49 -15.61
N LYS A 84 -16.74 -13.75 -15.56
CA LYS A 84 -17.73 -12.68 -15.52
C LYS A 84 -17.45 -11.77 -14.31
N GLY A 85 -17.38 -10.47 -14.57
CA GLY A 85 -16.97 -9.46 -13.61
C GLY A 85 -17.77 -9.54 -12.32
N ILE A 86 -17.13 -10.07 -11.29
CA ILE A 86 -17.57 -9.86 -9.92
C ILE A 86 -17.11 -8.45 -9.59
N SER A 87 -18.01 -7.48 -9.72
CA SER A 87 -17.79 -6.22 -9.04
C SER A 87 -17.91 -6.52 -7.55
N GLU A 88 -16.80 -6.39 -6.81
CA GLU A 88 -16.92 -6.16 -5.38
C GLU A 88 -17.88 -4.99 -5.17
N ASP A 89 -18.80 -5.11 -4.21
CA ASP A 89 -19.81 -4.08 -3.93
C ASP A 89 -19.15 -2.90 -3.19
N THR A 90 -18.10 -2.32 -3.78
CA THR A 90 -17.40 -1.11 -3.34
C THR A 90 -18.18 0.15 -3.69
N SER A 91 -19.44 0.01 -4.10
CA SER A 91 -20.34 1.09 -4.49
C SER A 91 -20.47 2.14 -3.38
N LYS A 92 -20.68 1.70 -2.13
CA LYS A 92 -20.82 2.57 -0.95
C LYS A 92 -19.55 3.36 -0.65
N PHE A 93 -18.43 2.66 -0.46
CA PHE A 93 -17.14 3.30 -0.17
C PHE A 93 -16.73 4.31 -1.27
N THR A 94 -17.00 3.96 -2.53
CA THR A 94 -16.78 4.84 -3.69
C THR A 94 -17.66 6.10 -3.63
N GLU A 95 -18.92 6.00 -3.21
CA GLU A 95 -19.80 7.14 -3.01
C GLU A 95 -19.33 8.04 -1.85
N ASP A 96 -18.82 7.44 -0.77
CA ASP A 96 -18.30 8.18 0.37
C ASP A 96 -17.03 8.96 0.01
N ILE A 97 -16.12 8.36 -0.78
CA ILE A 97 -14.96 9.08 -1.33
C ILE A 97 -15.42 10.28 -2.16
N LYS A 98 -16.43 10.12 -3.03
CA LYS A 98 -16.96 11.23 -3.84
C LYS A 98 -17.51 12.35 -2.96
N ARG A 99 -18.22 12.01 -1.88
CA ARG A 99 -18.75 12.97 -0.92
C ARG A 99 -17.63 13.73 -0.20
N VAL A 100 -16.58 13.04 0.23
CA VAL A 100 -15.40 13.65 0.86
C VAL A 100 -14.68 14.58 -0.12
N LEU A 101 -14.45 14.16 -1.36
CA LEU A 101 -13.85 15.01 -2.38
C LEU A 101 -14.64 16.30 -2.59
N GLN A 102 -15.98 16.21 -2.68
CA GLN A 102 -16.84 17.39 -2.78
C GLN A 102 -16.76 18.29 -1.54
N LYS A 103 -16.71 17.72 -0.33
CA LYS A 103 -16.55 18.47 0.93
C LYS A 103 -15.20 19.23 0.98
N ARG A 104 -14.16 18.67 0.36
CA ARG A 104 -12.85 19.31 0.18
C ARG A 104 -12.80 20.32 -0.97
N SER A 105 -13.94 20.61 -1.62
CA SER A 105 -14.02 21.45 -2.81
C SER A 105 -13.18 20.94 -3.99
N LEU A 106 -13.02 19.61 -4.09
CA LEU A 106 -12.33 18.95 -5.19
C LEU A 106 -13.33 18.31 -6.16
N GLN A 107 -12.92 18.15 -7.41
CA GLN A 107 -13.74 17.46 -8.41
C GLN A 107 -13.62 15.94 -8.21
N PRO A 108 -14.75 15.20 -8.07
CA PRO A 108 -14.73 13.75 -7.93
C PRO A 108 -14.51 13.06 -9.28
N GLU A 109 -13.31 13.24 -9.84
CA GLU A 109 -12.91 12.59 -11.08
C GLU A 109 -12.76 11.07 -10.88
N SER A 110 -13.19 10.28 -11.87
CA SER A 110 -13.15 8.82 -11.80
C SER A 110 -11.76 8.26 -11.56
N SER A 111 -10.72 8.89 -12.13
CA SER A 111 -9.31 8.55 -11.95
C SER A 111 -8.87 8.71 -10.49
N THR A 112 -9.25 9.83 -9.85
CA THR A 112 -8.94 10.12 -8.45
C THR A 112 -9.65 9.14 -7.51
N VAL A 113 -10.95 8.92 -7.73
CA VAL A 113 -11.73 7.97 -6.91
C VAL A 113 -11.18 6.55 -7.02
N LYS A 114 -10.87 6.11 -8.25
CA LYS A 114 -10.23 4.81 -8.49
C LYS A 114 -8.89 4.71 -7.75
N LYS A 115 -8.06 5.76 -7.81
CA LYS A 115 -6.77 5.76 -7.12
C LYS A 115 -6.93 5.69 -5.60
N VAL A 116 -7.91 6.38 -5.00
CA VAL A 116 -8.19 6.28 -3.56
C VAL A 116 -8.60 4.87 -3.16
N ASN A 117 -9.44 4.19 -3.96
CA ASN A 117 -9.79 2.78 -3.76
C ASN A 117 -8.56 1.86 -3.84
N GLU A 118 -7.72 2.03 -4.86
CA GLU A 118 -6.49 1.24 -4.99
C GLU A 118 -5.55 1.42 -3.78
N VAL A 119 -5.47 2.64 -3.21
CA VAL A 119 -4.68 2.90 -2.00
C VAL A 119 -5.30 2.22 -0.77
N HIS A 120 -6.63 2.26 -0.63
CA HIS A 120 -7.34 1.53 0.42
C HIS A 120 -7.04 0.03 0.35
N GLU A 121 -7.20 -0.57 -0.82
CA GLU A 121 -6.96 -2.00 -1.06
C GLU A 121 -5.50 -2.38 -0.77
N ILE A 122 -4.52 -1.64 -1.33
CA ILE A 122 -3.10 -1.93 -1.09
C ILE A 122 -2.77 -1.88 0.40
N LYS A 123 -3.27 -0.87 1.12
CA LYS A 123 -2.99 -0.68 2.55
C LYS A 123 -3.50 -1.85 3.40
N GLU A 124 -4.59 -2.51 3.02
CA GLU A 124 -5.08 -3.68 3.77
C GLU A 124 -4.11 -4.86 3.78
N TYR A 125 -3.22 -4.94 2.78
CA TYR A 125 -2.34 -6.08 2.58
C TYR A 125 -0.86 -5.77 2.80
N TYR A 126 -0.48 -4.51 2.61
CA TYR A 126 0.89 -4.03 2.75
C TYR A 126 0.97 -3.05 3.92
N HIS A 127 1.94 -3.26 4.81
CA HIS A 127 2.26 -2.35 5.91
C HIS A 127 3.23 -1.23 5.48
N GLY A 128 3.48 -1.10 4.18
CA GLY A 128 4.36 -0.11 3.59
C GLY A 128 4.34 -0.24 2.07
N PHE A 129 4.11 0.87 1.38
CA PHE A 129 4.04 0.92 -0.09
C PHE A 129 4.43 2.32 -0.59
N LEU A 130 4.73 2.42 -1.88
CA LEU A 130 5.12 3.67 -2.52
C LEU A 130 3.99 4.21 -3.39
N LEU A 131 3.67 5.50 -3.22
CA LEU A 131 2.84 6.24 -4.16
C LEU A 131 3.74 6.89 -5.22
N VAL A 132 3.77 6.31 -6.41
CA VAL A 132 4.62 6.77 -7.52
C VAL A 132 3.81 7.65 -8.47
N GLY A 133 4.42 8.75 -8.91
CA GLY A 133 3.83 9.67 -9.89
C GLY A 133 4.54 11.02 -9.90
N GLU A 134 4.30 11.81 -10.95
CA GLU A 134 4.90 13.14 -11.12
C GLU A 134 4.39 14.16 -10.10
N SER A 135 5.07 15.31 -9.99
CA SER A 135 4.57 16.41 -9.15
C SER A 135 3.20 16.86 -9.65
N GLY A 136 2.27 17.13 -8.73
CA GLY A 136 0.90 17.51 -9.08
C GLY A 136 -0.04 16.36 -9.48
N SER A 137 0.43 15.11 -9.52
CA SER A 137 -0.39 13.94 -9.91
C SER A 137 -1.44 13.49 -8.88
N GLY A 138 -1.73 14.30 -7.85
CA GLY A 138 -2.74 13.99 -6.84
C GLY A 138 -2.33 13.00 -5.74
N LYS A 139 -1.06 12.58 -5.62
CA LYS A 139 -0.60 11.63 -4.58
C LYS A 139 -1.02 12.03 -3.16
N SER A 140 -0.76 13.29 -2.79
CA SER A 140 -1.13 13.81 -1.48
C SER A 140 -2.65 13.87 -1.29
N THR A 141 -3.35 14.24 -2.36
CA THR A 141 -4.81 14.25 -2.39
C THR A 141 -5.39 12.86 -2.13
N SER A 142 -4.81 11.81 -2.71
CA SER A 142 -5.30 10.44 -2.59
C SER A 142 -5.28 9.94 -1.15
N TRP A 143 -4.13 9.97 -0.47
CA TRP A 143 -4.04 9.47 0.91
C TRP A 143 -4.78 10.37 1.90
N GLN A 144 -4.80 11.70 1.68
CA GLN A 144 -5.56 12.62 2.53
C GLN A 144 -7.07 12.39 2.41
N THR A 145 -7.56 12.16 1.18
CA THR A 145 -8.96 11.83 0.96
C THR A 145 -9.31 10.50 1.63
N LEU A 146 -8.45 9.49 1.52
CA LEU A 146 -8.64 8.21 2.20
C LEU A 146 -8.78 8.37 3.71
N LYS A 147 -7.88 9.16 4.34
CA LYS A 147 -7.93 9.46 5.77
C LYS A 147 -9.27 10.12 6.16
N GLU A 148 -9.70 11.12 5.41
CA GLU A 148 -10.96 11.82 5.67
C GLU A 148 -12.18 10.92 5.44
N THR A 149 -12.12 10.01 4.47
CA THR A 149 -13.16 8.98 4.26
C THR A 149 -13.24 8.04 5.46
N TYR A 150 -12.11 7.56 5.99
CA TYR A 150 -12.11 6.73 7.20
C TYR A 150 -12.67 7.47 8.41
N PHE A 151 -12.28 8.74 8.58
CA PHE A 151 -12.82 9.58 9.65
C PHE A 151 -14.34 9.75 9.53
N TYR A 152 -14.83 10.06 8.34
CA TYR A 152 -16.26 10.19 8.07
C TYR A 152 -17.02 8.89 8.38
N LEU A 153 -16.50 7.75 7.91
CA LEU A 153 -17.15 6.44 8.12
C LEU A 153 -17.17 6.04 9.60
N HIS A 154 -16.07 6.29 10.31
CA HIS A 154 -15.95 6.08 11.75
C HIS A 154 -16.97 6.95 12.53
N GLU A 155 -17.23 8.20 12.11
CA GLU A 155 -18.26 9.05 12.73
C GLU A 155 -19.69 8.60 12.40
N THR A 156 -19.94 8.07 11.19
CA THR A 156 -21.29 7.66 10.73
C THR A 156 -21.76 6.29 11.24
N ASN A 157 -21.10 5.76 12.28
CA ASN A 157 -21.48 4.54 13.02
C ASN A 157 -21.11 3.22 12.33
N ASP A 158 -20.19 3.25 11.37
CA ASP A 158 -19.59 2.04 10.80
C ASP A 158 -18.30 1.75 11.56
N ALA A 159 -18.43 1.08 12.72
CA ALA A 159 -17.32 0.74 13.62
C ALA A 159 -16.25 -0.18 12.98
N GLU A 160 -16.46 -0.56 11.72
CA GLU A 160 -15.53 -1.29 10.88
C GLU A 160 -14.33 -0.44 10.44
N TYR A 161 -14.50 0.89 10.30
CA TYR A 161 -13.42 1.75 9.79
C TYR A 161 -12.58 2.38 10.91
N PRO A 162 -11.24 2.34 10.81
CA PRO A 162 -10.37 2.84 11.87
C PRO A 162 -10.26 4.37 11.88
N SER A 163 -10.23 4.95 13.08
CA SER A 163 -9.65 6.29 13.27
C SER A 163 -8.14 6.26 12.95
N VAL A 164 -7.66 7.30 12.28
CA VAL A 164 -6.28 7.38 11.75
C VAL A 164 -5.55 8.60 12.28
N ASN A 165 -4.41 8.37 12.94
CA ASN A 165 -3.42 9.40 13.18
C ASN A 165 -2.32 9.38 12.10
N VAL A 166 -1.73 10.53 11.78
CA VAL A 166 -0.72 10.63 10.72
C VAL A 166 0.53 11.36 11.21
N TYR A 167 1.67 10.72 11.04
CA TYR A 167 3.00 11.29 11.18
C TYR A 167 3.53 11.60 9.78
N THR A 168 4.10 12.78 9.55
CA THR A 168 4.60 13.16 8.22
C THR A 168 5.88 13.96 8.32
N PHE A 169 6.88 13.57 7.55
CA PHE A 169 8.13 14.30 7.40
C PHE A 169 8.77 14.00 6.05
N ASN A 170 9.69 14.87 5.62
CA ASN A 170 10.47 14.66 4.41
C ASN A 170 11.80 13.99 4.78
N PRO A 171 12.03 12.71 4.41
CA PRO A 171 13.28 12.03 4.75
C PRO A 171 14.51 12.70 4.12
N LYS A 172 14.37 13.39 2.98
CA LYS A 172 15.49 14.10 2.34
C LYS A 172 15.88 15.41 3.02
N ALA A 173 15.08 15.90 3.96
CA ALA A 173 15.44 17.08 4.74
C ALA A 173 16.50 16.76 5.81
N TYR A 174 16.81 15.48 6.03
CA TYR A 174 17.69 15.00 7.09
C TYR A 174 18.82 14.15 6.51
N THR A 175 19.96 14.15 7.19
CA THR A 175 21.02 13.17 6.95
C THR A 175 20.59 11.78 7.44
N LEU A 176 21.24 10.71 6.97
CA LEU A 176 20.94 9.34 7.43
C LEU A 176 21.11 9.19 8.95
N SER A 177 22.11 9.87 9.53
CA SER A 177 22.36 9.90 10.97
C SER A 177 21.23 10.58 11.73
N GLU A 178 20.74 11.73 11.26
CA GLU A 178 19.59 12.41 11.86
C GLU A 178 18.27 11.63 11.67
N LEU A 179 18.17 10.83 10.62
CA LEU A 179 16.97 10.05 10.31
C LEU A 179 16.88 8.78 11.17
N TYR A 180 17.98 8.02 11.30
CA TYR A 180 17.98 6.70 11.96
C TYR A 180 18.69 6.64 13.31
N GLY A 181 19.43 7.69 13.66
CA GLY A 181 20.19 7.80 14.90
C GLY A 181 21.68 7.64 14.69
N TYR A 182 22.45 8.13 15.67
CA TYR A 182 23.90 8.13 15.66
C TYR A 182 24.47 8.13 17.08
N PHE A 183 25.76 7.79 17.20
CA PHE A 183 26.51 8.00 18.45
C PHE A 183 27.08 9.41 18.45
N SER A 184 26.82 10.18 19.51
CA SER A 184 27.45 11.48 19.73
C SER A 184 28.97 11.35 19.91
N GLU A 185 29.68 12.47 19.91
CA GLU A 185 31.13 12.50 20.18
C GLU A 185 31.48 11.88 21.55
N ASP A 186 30.57 11.97 22.51
CA ASP A 186 30.69 11.37 23.85
C ASP A 186 30.34 9.87 23.88
N GLY A 187 29.98 9.28 22.73
CA GLY A 187 29.58 7.87 22.61
C GLY A 187 28.16 7.58 23.11
N VAL A 188 27.33 8.60 23.33
CA VAL A 188 25.94 8.44 23.74
C VAL A 188 25.07 8.25 22.50
N TRP A 189 24.19 7.26 22.51
CA TRP A 189 23.24 7.04 21.42
C TRP A 189 22.18 8.15 21.40
N VAL A 190 21.98 8.73 20.22
CA VAL A 190 20.93 9.71 19.93
C VAL A 190 19.99 9.09 18.90
N ASP A 191 18.71 8.97 19.25
CA ASP A 191 17.69 8.48 18.33
C ASP A 191 17.47 9.46 17.17
N GLY A 192 17.29 8.92 15.97
CA GLY A 192 16.93 9.69 14.80
C GLY A 192 15.44 10.02 14.75
N LEU A 193 15.05 10.87 13.81
CA LEU A 193 13.67 11.27 13.60
C LEU A 193 12.77 10.07 13.26
N PHE A 194 13.17 9.23 12.31
CA PHE A 194 12.38 8.08 11.88
C PHE A 194 12.25 7.04 13.00
N SER A 195 13.35 6.72 13.71
CA SER A 195 13.30 5.78 14.83
C SER A 195 12.42 6.30 15.97
N SER A 196 12.51 7.59 16.29
CA SER A 196 11.67 8.24 17.31
C SER A 196 10.19 8.22 16.92
N VAL A 197 9.86 8.61 15.69
CA VAL A 197 8.47 8.60 15.18
C VAL A 197 7.92 7.18 15.13
N LEU A 198 8.73 6.18 14.76
CA LEU A 198 8.31 4.79 14.76
C LEU A 198 7.97 4.29 16.17
N LYS A 199 8.79 4.63 17.18
CA LYS A 199 8.51 4.33 18.59
C LYS A 199 7.23 5.03 19.05
N GLU A 200 7.10 6.33 18.78
CA GLU A 200 5.90 7.09 19.14
C GLU A 200 4.64 6.52 18.47
N ALA A 201 4.70 6.19 17.18
CA ALA A 201 3.57 5.61 16.46
C ALA A 201 3.15 4.25 17.05
N ASN A 202 4.10 3.41 17.46
CA ASN A 202 3.80 2.12 18.10
C ASN A 202 3.12 2.28 19.47
N GLU A 203 3.49 3.30 20.24
CA GLU A 203 2.96 3.54 21.60
C GLU A 203 1.71 4.43 21.61
N ASP A 204 1.48 5.21 20.56
CA ASP A 204 0.30 6.06 20.43
C ASP A 204 -0.95 5.20 20.54
N ILE A 205 -1.88 5.51 21.45
CA ILE A 205 -3.18 4.81 21.60
C ILE A 205 -4.37 5.69 21.20
N ARG A 206 -4.12 6.90 20.67
CA ARG A 206 -5.15 7.92 20.38
C ARG A 206 -6.02 7.56 19.17
N ALA A 207 -5.52 6.70 18.29
CA ALA A 207 -6.20 6.26 17.08
C ALA A 207 -6.16 4.72 16.98
N SER A 208 -7.01 4.12 16.17
CA SER A 208 -6.94 2.68 15.89
C SER A 208 -5.85 2.34 14.88
N GLU A 209 -5.48 3.27 14.00
CA GLU A 209 -4.37 3.15 13.05
C GLU A 209 -3.46 4.39 13.07
N ARG A 210 -2.18 4.20 12.77
CA ARG A 210 -1.21 5.29 12.58
C ARG A 210 -0.53 5.15 11.24
N TRP A 211 -0.45 6.23 10.47
CA TRP A 211 0.26 6.23 9.19
C TRP A 211 1.52 7.09 9.27
N ILE A 212 2.64 6.57 8.80
CA ILE A 212 3.92 7.28 8.70
C ILE A 212 4.16 7.63 7.23
N ILE A 213 3.91 8.89 6.89
CA ILE A 213 4.06 9.40 5.52
C ILE A 213 5.45 10.00 5.32
N LEU A 214 6.27 9.31 4.53
CA LEU A 214 7.57 9.79 4.08
C LEU A 214 7.39 10.66 2.84
N ASN A 215 7.14 11.96 3.05
CA ASN A 215 6.84 12.91 1.99
C ASN A 215 8.11 13.48 1.35
N GLY A 216 8.68 12.73 0.41
CA GLY A 216 9.84 13.15 -0.37
C GLY A 216 10.08 12.20 -1.54
N SER A 217 10.99 12.55 -2.45
CA SER A 217 11.40 11.62 -3.49
C SER A 217 12.11 10.41 -2.88
N ALA A 218 11.76 9.22 -3.34
CA ALA A 218 12.46 7.98 -3.04
C ALA A 218 13.96 8.09 -3.36
N ASP A 219 14.81 7.63 -2.45
CA ASP A 219 16.26 7.56 -2.64
C ASP A 219 16.75 6.23 -2.10
N ALA A 220 17.63 5.56 -2.84
CA ALA A 220 18.13 4.24 -2.48
C ALA A 220 18.78 4.24 -1.09
N THR A 221 19.46 5.33 -0.72
CA THR A 221 20.25 5.40 0.52
C THR A 221 19.39 5.24 1.78
N TRP A 222 18.28 5.97 1.88
CA TRP A 222 17.41 5.85 3.05
C TRP A 222 16.44 4.67 2.93
N ILE A 223 16.03 4.28 1.72
CA ILE A 223 15.13 3.14 1.53
C ILE A 223 15.79 1.82 1.93
N GLU A 224 17.08 1.64 1.64
CA GLU A 224 17.81 0.43 2.03
C GLU A 224 17.78 0.19 3.55
N SER A 225 17.88 1.26 4.34
CA SER A 225 17.85 1.19 5.81
C SER A 225 16.51 0.73 6.39
N ILE A 226 15.40 0.86 5.65
CA ILE A 226 14.06 0.39 6.07
C ILE A 226 13.61 -0.86 5.33
N SER A 227 14.47 -1.50 4.52
CA SER A 227 14.10 -2.68 3.74
C SER A 227 13.58 -3.85 4.60
N SER A 228 14.20 -4.10 5.75
CA SER A 228 13.76 -5.10 6.74
C SER A 228 12.52 -4.67 7.53
N LEU A 229 12.17 -3.38 7.51
CA LEU A 229 10.92 -2.89 8.08
C LEU A 229 9.76 -3.12 7.12
N LEU A 230 10.02 -3.04 5.81
CA LEU A 230 9.03 -3.19 4.73
C LEU A 230 8.79 -4.66 4.30
N ASP A 231 9.61 -5.60 4.78
CA ASP A 231 9.45 -7.02 4.49
C ASP A 231 8.63 -7.75 5.58
N ASN A 232 8.59 -9.09 5.53
CA ASN A 232 7.81 -9.84 6.52
C ASN A 232 8.39 -9.77 7.95
N ASN A 233 9.64 -9.31 8.13
CA ASN A 233 10.26 -9.18 9.43
C ASN A 233 9.67 -8.01 10.22
N LYS A 234 9.20 -6.95 9.55
CA LYS A 234 8.58 -5.77 10.17
C LYS A 234 9.45 -5.16 11.29
N VAL A 235 10.77 -5.11 11.10
CA VAL A 235 11.71 -4.64 12.12
C VAL A 235 12.70 -3.65 11.53
N LEU A 236 12.83 -2.49 12.18
CA LEU A 236 13.93 -1.56 12.00
C LEU A 236 15.06 -1.95 12.96
N THR A 237 16.28 -2.09 12.43
CA THR A 237 17.48 -2.28 13.26
C THR A 237 18.35 -1.04 13.15
N THR A 238 18.53 -0.33 14.27
CA THR A 238 19.35 0.88 14.35
C THR A 238 20.83 0.52 14.54
N ALA A 239 21.72 1.50 14.32
CA ALA A 239 23.16 1.27 14.38
C ALA A 239 23.69 0.89 15.78
N ASN A 240 22.99 1.22 16.86
CA ASN A 240 23.28 0.73 18.22
C ASN A 240 22.80 -0.71 18.48
N GLY A 241 22.18 -1.38 17.51
CA GLY A 241 21.65 -2.74 17.63
C GLY A 241 20.25 -2.83 18.23
N GLU A 242 19.58 -1.71 18.52
CA GLU A 242 18.18 -1.71 18.93
C GLU A 242 17.29 -2.20 17.78
N ARG A 243 16.29 -3.02 18.13
CA ARG A 243 15.35 -3.62 17.18
C ARG A 243 13.95 -3.12 17.48
N ILE A 244 13.43 -2.26 16.62
CA ILE A 244 12.11 -1.64 16.76
C ILE A 244 11.15 -2.36 15.82
N MET A 245 10.20 -3.12 16.39
CA MET A 245 9.21 -3.87 15.62
C MET A 245 8.02 -2.98 15.28
N LEU A 246 7.55 -3.03 14.03
CA LEU A 246 6.37 -2.29 13.57
C LEU A 246 5.09 -2.97 14.10
N SER A 247 4.24 -2.21 14.78
CA SER A 247 2.93 -2.73 15.22
C SER A 247 2.00 -3.00 14.04
N SER A 248 1.02 -3.90 14.22
CA SER A 248 0.03 -4.22 13.18
C SER A 248 -0.82 -3.02 12.75
N GLU A 249 -0.96 -2.04 13.63
CA GLU A 249 -1.78 -0.84 13.44
C GLU A 249 -1.01 0.32 12.81
N VAL A 250 0.28 0.13 12.50
CA VAL A 250 1.13 1.16 11.88
C VAL A 250 1.38 0.81 10.41
N CYS A 251 1.22 1.80 9.53
CA CYS A 251 1.44 1.70 8.08
C CYS A 251 2.34 2.83 7.58
#